data_AF-A0A9N9IM48-F1
#
_entry.id   AF-A0A9N9IM48-F1
#
_cell.length_a   1.000
_cell.length_b   1.000
_cell.length_c   1.000
_cell.angle_alpha   90.00
_cell.angle_beta   90.00
_cell.angle_gamma   90.00
#
_symmetry.space_group_name_H-M   'P 1'
#
loop_
_entity.id
_entity.type
_entity.pdbx_description
1 polymer ?
#
loop_
_entity_poly.entity_id
_entity_poly.type
_entity_poly.pdbx_seq_one_letter_code
_entity_poly.pdbx_strand_id
1 'polypeptide(L)'
;SILTIFDKSTPKTQNFSDQQIQQNPPSLFLVKTVLRLGKINITKLVNKHYNFTSETSTVTGEVLGTAIIKSKNEVYENKQRLENPNSFKHYRQSFSSILVKFFDGFIITLEKKKLDILNKKRKQRNLEIKPLDKLLAEKKSAFLISIILTIAFP
;
A
#
# COMPACT_ATOMS: atom_id res chain seq x y z
N SER A 1 -16.45 -38.86 9.16
CA SER A 1 -15.70 -38.71 7.90
C SER A 1 -14.49 -37.81 8.10
N ILE A 2 -13.37 -38.23 7.52
CA ILE A 2 -12.05 -37.59 7.39
C ILE A 2 -11.17 -37.61 8.64
N LEU A 3 -10.62 -38.80 8.97
CA LEU A 3 -9.38 -38.97 9.73
C LEU A 3 -8.75 -40.35 9.43
N THR A 4 -8.53 -40.65 8.14
CA THR A 4 -7.88 -41.90 7.70
C THR A 4 -6.94 -41.60 6.54
N ILE A 5 -5.74 -41.08 6.83
CA ILE A 5 -4.66 -40.94 5.84
C ILE A 5 -3.39 -41.71 6.27
N PHE A 6 -3.33 -42.22 7.49
CA PHE A 6 -2.22 -43.09 7.93
C PHE A 6 -2.76 -44.46 8.28
N ASP A 7 -3.07 -45.26 7.26
CA ASP A 7 -3.21 -46.70 7.44
C ASP A 7 -2.14 -47.41 6.62
N LYS A 8 -1.26 -48.11 7.35
CA LYS A 8 -0.16 -48.91 6.78
C LYS A 8 -0.75 -50.20 6.23
N SER A 9 -0.85 -50.30 4.91
CA SER A 9 -0.86 -51.59 4.24
C SER A 9 0.08 -51.55 3.04
N THR A 10 1.13 -52.36 3.10
CA THR A 10 2.05 -52.64 1.99
C THR A 10 1.38 -53.50 0.95
N PRO A 11 1.49 -53.13 -0.34
CA PRO A 11 1.60 -54.10 -1.41
C PRO A 11 2.93 -53.97 -2.17
N LYS A 12 3.24 -55.04 -2.87
CA LYS A 12 4.53 -55.47 -3.41
C LYS A 12 5.17 -54.51 -4.44
N THR A 13 6.49 -54.66 -4.50
CA THR A 13 7.49 -54.09 -5.40
C THR A 13 7.03 -53.99 -6.86
N GLN A 14 7.01 -52.76 -7.39
CA GLN A 14 7.23 -52.49 -8.81
C GLN A 14 8.32 -51.42 -8.90
N ASN A 15 9.41 -51.79 -9.57
CA ASN A 15 10.59 -50.96 -9.77
C ASN A 15 10.22 -49.70 -10.56
N PHE A 16 10.15 -48.56 -9.87
CA PHE A 16 10.29 -47.26 -10.49
C PHE A 16 11.61 -46.69 -9.99
N SER A 17 12.49 -46.41 -10.94
CA SER A 17 13.77 -45.74 -10.72
C SER A 17 13.56 -44.52 -9.83
N ASP A 18 14.20 -44.51 -8.65
CA ASP A 18 14.30 -43.36 -7.75
C ASP A 18 15.09 -42.24 -8.44
N GLN A 19 14.43 -41.46 -9.29
CA GLN A 19 14.82 -40.07 -9.45
C GLN A 19 14.41 -39.38 -8.15
N GLN A 20 15.36 -39.25 -7.23
CA GLN A 20 15.23 -38.38 -6.06
C GLN A 20 15.01 -36.96 -6.58
N ILE A 21 13.76 -36.59 -6.83
CA ILE A 21 13.38 -35.19 -6.98
C ILE A 21 13.69 -34.61 -5.60
N GLN A 22 14.80 -33.89 -5.50
CA GLN A 22 15.12 -33.09 -4.33
C GLN A 22 13.99 -32.06 -4.19
N GLN A 23 12.96 -32.43 -3.45
CA GLN A 23 11.81 -31.60 -3.15
C GLN A 23 12.31 -30.54 -2.16
N ASN A 24 12.89 -29.47 -2.70
CA ASN A 24 13.22 -28.31 -1.91
C ASN A 24 11.92 -27.85 -1.23
N PRO A 25 11.92 -27.66 0.09
CA PRO A 25 10.73 -27.23 0.79
C PRO A 25 10.24 -25.92 0.14
N PRO A 26 8.92 -25.77 -0.08
CA PRO A 26 8.39 -24.58 -0.72
C PRO A 26 8.83 -23.33 0.05
N SER A 27 9.14 -22.26 -0.67
CA SER A 27 9.58 -21.03 -0.03
C SER A 27 8.52 -20.53 0.97
N LEU A 28 8.98 -19.89 2.04
CA LEU A 28 8.09 -19.29 3.04
C LEU A 28 7.10 -18.30 2.38
N PHE A 29 7.52 -17.64 1.29
CA PHE A 29 6.65 -16.78 0.49
C PHE A 29 5.51 -17.59 -0.17
N LEU A 30 5.82 -18.71 -0.84
CA LEU A 30 4.83 -19.58 -1.48
C LEU A 30 3.80 -20.10 -0.47
N VAL A 31 4.28 -20.62 0.66
CA VAL A 31 3.42 -21.14 1.74
C VAL A 31 2.50 -20.05 2.28
N LYS A 32 3.03 -18.84 2.54
CA LYS A 32 2.23 -17.69 2.99
C LYS A 32 1.20 -17.27 1.95
N THR A 33 1.54 -17.34 0.66
CA THR A 33 0.63 -16.98 -0.44
C THR A 33 -0.52 -17.98 -0.54
N VAL A 34 -0.25 -19.29 -0.56
CA VAL A 34 -1.28 -20.34 -0.62
C VAL A 34 -2.21 -20.30 0.59
N LEU A 35 -1.67 -20.18 1.81
CA LEU A 35 -2.48 -20.08 3.04
C LEU A 35 -3.36 -18.83 3.07
N ARG A 36 -2.90 -17.72 2.48
CA ARG A 36 -3.72 -16.51 2.33
C ARG A 36 -4.79 -16.75 1.29
N LEU A 37 -4.47 -17.36 0.15
CA LEU A 37 -5.42 -17.67 -0.92
C LEU A 37 -6.58 -18.55 -0.44
N GLY A 38 -6.28 -19.63 0.29
CA GLY A 38 -7.30 -20.53 0.84
C GLY A 38 -8.20 -19.92 1.91
N LYS A 39 -7.84 -18.75 2.46
CA LYS A 39 -8.63 -18.01 3.48
C LYS A 39 -9.39 -16.81 2.90
N ILE A 40 -9.26 -16.53 1.61
CA ILE A 40 -9.95 -15.41 0.97
C ILE A 40 -11.36 -15.84 0.56
N ASN A 41 -12.36 -15.12 1.06
CA ASN A 41 -13.70 -15.25 0.56
C ASN A 41 -13.81 -14.49 -0.78
N ILE A 42 -13.81 -15.22 -1.89
CA ILE A 42 -13.77 -14.70 -3.26
C ILE A 42 -14.98 -13.80 -3.54
N THR A 43 -16.17 -14.12 -3.01
CA THR A 43 -17.38 -13.28 -3.17
C THR A 43 -17.20 -11.87 -2.57
N LYS A 44 -16.48 -11.75 -1.45
CA LYS A 44 -16.17 -10.46 -0.82
C LYS A 44 -15.10 -9.66 -1.58
N LEU A 45 -14.29 -10.33 -2.40
CA LEU A 45 -13.30 -9.71 -3.28
C LEU A 45 -13.96 -9.15 -4.54
N VAL A 46 -14.87 -9.92 -5.15
CA VAL A 46 -15.64 -9.53 -6.35
C VAL A 46 -16.58 -8.35 -6.05
N ASN A 47 -17.16 -8.29 -4.85
CA ASN A 47 -18.04 -7.19 -4.43
C ASN A 47 -17.32 -5.85 -4.15
N LYS A 48 -15.99 -5.81 -4.27
CA LYS A 48 -15.20 -4.59 -4.08
C LYS A 48 -14.80 -4.06 -5.46
N HIS A 49 -15.78 -3.55 -6.20
CA HIS A 49 -15.55 -2.89 -7.49
C HIS A 49 -14.70 -1.63 -7.27
N TYR A 50 -13.38 -1.78 -7.45
CA TYR A 50 -12.51 -0.66 -7.71
C TYR A 50 -12.45 -0.49 -9.21
N ASN A 51 -13.10 0.55 -9.73
CA ASN A 51 -13.06 0.89 -11.16
C ASN A 51 -11.69 1.47 -11.58
N PHE A 52 -10.62 1.15 -10.86
CA PHE A 52 -9.26 1.63 -11.11
C PHE A 52 -8.51 0.56 -11.90
N THR A 53 -8.67 0.60 -13.22
CA THR A 53 -7.93 -0.21 -14.19
C THR A 53 -6.57 0.44 -14.53
N SER A 54 -5.72 -0.30 -15.26
CA SER A 54 -4.45 0.25 -15.76
C SER A 54 -4.66 1.53 -16.58
N GLU A 55 -5.65 1.54 -17.46
CA GLU A 55 -5.98 2.70 -18.30
C GLU A 55 -6.41 3.90 -17.46
N THR A 56 -7.35 3.70 -16.54
CA THR A 56 -7.79 4.78 -15.64
C THR A 56 -6.67 5.30 -14.75
N SER A 57 -5.67 4.46 -14.42
CA SER A 57 -4.49 4.86 -13.67
C SER A 57 -3.61 5.82 -14.48
N THR A 58 -3.37 5.51 -15.76
CA THR A 58 -2.62 6.38 -16.66
C THR A 58 -3.31 7.73 -16.80
N VAL A 59 -4.61 7.73 -17.12
CA VAL A 59 -5.40 8.96 -17.27
C VAL A 59 -5.40 9.78 -15.97
N THR A 60 -5.52 9.13 -14.81
CA THR A 60 -5.45 9.83 -13.51
C THR A 60 -4.09 10.50 -13.32
N GLY A 61 -3.00 9.83 -13.70
CA GLY A 61 -1.64 10.38 -13.65
C GLY A 61 -1.46 11.60 -14.55
N GLU A 62 -1.95 11.53 -15.79
CA GLU A 62 -1.89 12.65 -16.76
C GLU A 62 -2.71 13.86 -16.29
N VAL A 63 -3.91 13.62 -15.77
CA VAL A 63 -4.77 14.69 -15.22
C VAL A 63 -4.08 15.36 -14.03
N LEU A 64 -3.50 14.56 -13.12
CA LEU A 64 -2.77 15.10 -11.97
C LEU A 64 -1.53 15.89 -12.40
N GLY A 65 -0.73 15.35 -13.32
CA GLY A 65 0.47 16.02 -13.85
C GLY A 65 0.12 17.36 -14.51
N THR A 66 -0.94 17.39 -15.33
CA THR A 66 -1.44 18.61 -15.96
C THR A 66 -1.90 19.64 -14.93
N ALA A 67 -2.61 19.19 -13.89
CA ALA A 67 -3.06 20.06 -12.81
C ALA A 67 -1.89 20.65 -12.01
N ILE A 68 -0.84 19.86 -11.77
CA ILE A 68 0.39 20.33 -11.13
C ILE A 68 1.04 21.42 -11.97
N ILE A 69 1.27 21.17 -13.27
CA ILE A 69 1.86 22.16 -14.19
C ILE A 69 1.06 23.46 -14.20
N LYS A 70 -0.29 23.39 -14.20
CA LYS A 70 -1.15 24.58 -14.15
C LYS A 70 -1.02 25.37 -12.84
N SER A 71 -0.63 24.73 -11.74
CA SER A 71 -0.38 25.40 -10.46
C SER A 71 1.00 26.06 -10.34
N LYS A 72 1.78 26.13 -11.42
CA LYS A 72 3.11 26.76 -11.49
C LYS A 72 3.15 28.16 -10.87
N ASN A 73 2.15 28.98 -11.16
CA ASN A 73 2.09 30.35 -10.64
C ASN A 73 1.97 30.36 -9.11
N GLU A 74 1.13 29.51 -8.51
CA GLU A 74 1.02 29.40 -7.04
C GLU A 74 2.36 29.04 -6.38
N VAL A 75 3.16 28.20 -7.04
CA VAL A 75 4.48 27.78 -6.57
C VAL A 75 5.48 28.93 -6.64
N TYR A 76 5.51 29.68 -7.75
CA TYR A 76 6.43 30.82 -7.89
C TYR A 76 6.10 31.98 -6.96
N GLU A 77 4.82 32.31 -6.79
CA GLU A 77 4.39 33.35 -5.83
C GLU A 77 4.84 33.02 -4.40
N ASN A 78 4.94 31.73 -4.06
CA ASN A 78 5.37 31.26 -2.75
C ASN A 78 6.85 30.83 -2.69
N LYS A 79 7.67 31.10 -3.73
CA LYS A 79 9.05 30.59 -3.84
C LYS A 79 9.88 30.82 -2.59
N GLN A 80 9.92 32.06 -2.07
CA GLN A 80 10.70 32.37 -0.88
C GLN A 80 10.30 31.53 0.35
N ARG A 81 9.00 31.25 0.51
CA ARG A 81 8.48 30.45 1.62
C ARG A 81 8.73 28.95 1.43
N LEU A 82 8.94 28.51 0.20
CA LEU A 82 9.32 27.13 -0.11
C LEU A 82 10.82 26.91 0.12
N GLU A 83 11.66 27.87 -0.26
CA GLU A 83 13.12 27.79 -0.09
C GLU A 83 13.54 28.04 1.37
N ASN A 84 12.94 29.03 2.02
CA ASN A 84 13.30 29.46 3.38
C ASN A 84 12.06 29.55 4.29
N PRO A 85 11.43 28.41 4.63
CA PRO A 85 10.26 28.40 5.50
C PRO A 85 10.61 28.68 6.96
N ASN A 86 9.82 29.56 7.61
CA ASN A 86 9.94 29.83 9.05
C ASN A 86 9.49 28.66 9.95
N SER A 87 8.69 27.75 9.41
CA SER A 87 8.23 26.55 10.10
C SER A 87 7.70 25.50 9.12
N PHE A 88 7.56 24.26 9.56
CA PHE A 88 6.90 23.21 8.77
C PHE A 88 5.49 23.59 8.31
N LYS A 89 4.73 24.29 9.16
CA LYS A 89 3.38 24.75 8.83
C LYS A 89 3.41 25.73 7.66
N HIS A 90 4.31 26.72 7.70
CA HIS A 90 4.47 27.69 6.62
C HIS A 90 4.98 27.05 5.32
N TYR A 91 5.94 26.14 5.42
CA TYR A 91 6.42 25.37 4.27
C TYR A 91 5.27 24.66 3.57
N ARG A 92 4.46 23.93 4.34
CA ARG A 92 3.36 23.14 3.81
C ARG A 92 2.21 23.98 3.27
N GLN A 93 1.95 25.14 3.86
CA GLN A 93 0.95 26.10 3.37
C GLN A 93 1.35 26.77 2.05
N SER A 94 2.63 26.70 1.70
CA SER A 94 3.18 27.29 0.46
C SER A 94 3.04 26.36 -0.75
N PHE A 95 2.64 25.10 -0.55
CA PHE A 95 2.37 24.17 -1.63
C PHE A 95 1.04 24.45 -2.32
N SER A 96 0.99 24.11 -3.61
CA SER A 96 -0.27 24.08 -4.37
C SER A 96 -1.32 23.22 -3.67
N SER A 97 -2.55 23.74 -3.61
CA SER A 97 -3.65 23.07 -2.90
C SER A 97 -3.99 21.70 -3.51
N ILE A 98 -3.75 21.53 -4.82
CA ILE A 98 -3.95 20.27 -5.55
C ILE A 98 -2.99 19.20 -5.02
N LEU A 99 -1.70 19.54 -4.89
CA LEU A 99 -0.67 18.63 -4.38
C LEU A 99 -0.97 18.23 -2.94
N VAL A 100 -1.29 19.19 -2.07
CA VAL A 100 -1.61 18.93 -0.67
C VAL A 100 -2.81 17.97 -0.55
N LYS A 101 -3.92 18.28 -1.21
CA LYS A 101 -5.15 17.47 -1.14
C LYS A 101 -4.93 16.05 -1.66
N PHE A 102 -4.23 15.91 -2.80
CA PHE A 102 -3.96 14.61 -3.39
C PHE A 102 -3.08 13.74 -2.47
N PHE A 103 -1.90 14.25 -2.08
CA PHE A 103 -0.95 13.46 -1.30
C PHE A 103 -1.46 13.18 0.12
N ASP A 104 -2.17 14.11 0.75
CA ASP A 104 -2.84 13.83 2.03
C ASP A 104 -3.88 12.73 1.88
N GLY A 105 -4.77 12.83 0.89
CA GLY A 105 -5.77 11.81 0.63
C GLY A 105 -5.14 10.44 0.44
N PHE A 106 -4.05 10.38 -0.34
CA PHE A 106 -3.30 9.16 -0.59
C PHE A 106 -2.66 8.58 0.68
N ILE A 107 -1.82 9.35 1.37
CA ILE A 107 -1.07 8.89 2.55
C ILE A 107 -2.02 8.55 3.70
N ILE A 108 -2.99 9.41 4.01
CA ILE A 108 -3.94 9.19 5.10
C ILE A 108 -4.76 7.92 4.84
N THR A 109 -5.18 7.67 3.60
CA THR A 109 -5.93 6.46 3.26
C THR A 109 -5.09 5.20 3.49
N LEU A 110 -3.83 5.19 3.06
CA LEU A 110 -2.92 4.07 3.30
C LEU A 110 -2.67 3.83 4.79
N GLU A 111 -2.41 4.89 5.55
CA GLU A 111 -2.16 4.79 6.98
C GLU A 111 -3.38 4.34 7.76
N LYS A 112 -4.58 4.86 7.45
CA LYS A 112 -5.84 4.39 8.03
C LYS A 112 -6.04 2.90 7.80
N LYS A 113 -5.84 2.41 6.56
CA LYS A 113 -5.99 0.97 6.28
C LYS A 113 -4.98 0.11 7.03
N LYS A 114 -3.73 0.55 7.14
CA LYS A 114 -2.71 -0.13 7.95
C LYS A 114 -3.09 -0.14 9.43
N LEU A 115 -3.58 0.99 9.93
CA LEU A 115 -3.99 1.17 11.32
C LEU A 115 -5.22 0.32 11.66
N ASP A 116 -6.20 0.22 10.76
CA ASP A 116 -7.39 -0.64 10.93
C ASP A 116 -6.99 -2.10 11.18
N ILE A 117 -6.04 -2.61 10.40
CA ILE A 117 -5.54 -3.98 10.54
C ILE A 117 -4.78 -4.15 11.87
N LEU A 118 -3.95 -3.16 12.23
CA LEU A 118 -3.21 -3.17 13.50
C LEU A 118 -4.16 -3.17 14.70
N ASN A 119 -5.13 -2.26 14.71
CA ASN A 119 -6.07 -2.09 15.81
C ASN A 119 -7.01 -3.27 15.96
N LYS A 120 -7.41 -3.94 14.86
CA LYS A 120 -8.12 -5.23 14.94
C LYS A 120 -7.32 -6.28 15.72
N LYS A 121 -6.01 -6.38 15.47
CA LYS A 121 -5.12 -7.31 16.21
C LYS A 121 -4.89 -6.89 17.66
N ARG A 122 -4.80 -5.58 17.93
CA ARG A 122 -4.64 -5.06 19.30
C ARG A 122 -5.89 -5.33 20.13
N LYS A 123 -7.08 -5.11 19.56
CA LYS A 123 -8.38 -5.44 20.18
C LYS A 123 -8.48 -6.92 20.54
N GLN A 124 -8.04 -7.83 19.68
CA GLN A 124 -8.00 -9.27 19.97
C GLN A 124 -7.10 -9.65 21.15
N ARG A 125 -6.13 -8.79 21.49
CA ARG A 125 -5.17 -8.98 22.59
C ARG A 125 -5.50 -8.11 23.81
N ASN A 126 -6.68 -7.49 23.85
CA ASN A 126 -7.08 -6.53 24.88
C ASN A 126 -6.08 -5.38 25.07
N LEU A 127 -5.42 -4.96 23.99
CA LEU A 127 -4.53 -3.81 23.97
C LEU A 127 -5.28 -2.56 23.49
N GLU A 128 -4.87 -1.40 24.00
CA GLU A 128 -5.44 -0.10 23.62
C GLU A 128 -5.33 0.17 22.11
N ILE A 129 -6.33 0.85 21.57
CA ILE A 129 -6.40 1.25 20.18
C ILE A 129 -5.35 2.34 19.92
N LYS A 130 -4.52 2.13 18.90
CA LYS A 130 -3.55 3.15 18.50
C LYS A 130 -4.26 4.23 17.66
N PRO A 131 -4.10 5.53 17.96
CA PRO A 131 -4.65 6.60 17.14
C PRO A 131 -3.84 6.81 15.85
N LEU A 132 -4.44 7.51 14.88
CA LEU A 132 -3.75 7.94 13.68
C LEU A 132 -2.87 9.16 13.99
N ASP A 133 -1.59 9.08 13.63
CA ASP A 133 -0.66 10.20 13.72
C ASP A 133 -0.76 11.07 12.47
N LYS A 134 -1.66 12.06 12.51
CA LYS A 134 -1.92 12.94 11.38
C LYS A 134 -0.70 13.80 11.03
N LEU A 135 0.07 14.24 12.03
CA LEU A 135 1.24 15.09 11.79
C LEU A 135 2.32 14.31 11.02
N LEU A 136 2.53 13.03 11.36
CA LEU A 136 3.46 12.18 10.63
C LEU A 136 2.98 11.93 9.19
N ALA A 137 1.67 11.74 8.98
CA ALA A 137 1.09 11.64 7.64
C ALA A 137 1.36 12.91 6.81
N GLU A 138 1.11 14.08 7.40
CA GLU A 138 1.34 15.38 6.76
C GLU A 138 2.81 15.60 6.39
N LYS A 139 3.75 15.17 7.24
CA LYS A 139 5.19 15.22 6.94
C LYS A 139 5.57 14.32 5.76
N LYS A 140 5.00 13.11 5.67
CA LYS A 140 5.20 12.22 4.52
C LYS A 140 4.63 12.80 3.23
N SER A 141 3.42 13.37 3.28
CA SER A 141 2.85 14.10 2.15
C SER A 141 3.78 15.23 1.72
N ALA A 142 4.23 16.07 2.65
CA ALA A 142 5.11 17.20 2.35
C ALA A 142 6.44 16.77 1.71
N PHE A 143 7.03 15.67 2.18
CA PHE A 143 8.23 15.10 1.59
C PHE A 143 8.00 14.66 0.13
N LEU A 144 6.91 13.93 -0.15
CA LEU A 144 6.59 13.54 -1.53
C LEU A 144 6.33 14.75 -2.43
N ILE A 145 5.59 15.75 -1.92
CA ILE A 145 5.32 16.99 -2.65
C ILE A 145 6.63 17.70 -3.00
N SER A 146 7.60 17.77 -2.08
CA SER A 146 8.90 18.42 -2.38
C SER A 146 9.67 17.74 -3.50
N ILE A 147 9.60 16.41 -3.59
CA ILE A 147 10.20 15.66 -4.71
C ILE A 147 9.50 16.04 -6.02
N ILE A 148 8.17 16.06 -6.02
CA ILE A 148 7.39 16.41 -7.21
C ILE A 148 7.64 17.83 -7.67
N LEU A 149 7.74 18.80 -6.75
CA LEU A 149 8.07 20.19 -7.10
C LEU A 149 9.42 20.29 -7.81
N THR A 150 10.41 19.53 -7.34
CA THR A 150 11.75 19.48 -7.96
C THR A 150 11.70 18.89 -9.38
N ILE A 151 10.74 18.00 -9.67
CA ILE A 151 10.56 17.42 -11.01
C ILE A 151 9.78 18.37 -11.93
N ALA A 152 8.71 18.98 -11.42
CA ALA A 152 7.76 19.76 -12.21
C ALA A 152 8.24 21.20 -12.50
N PHE A 153 9.06 21.77 -11.61
CA PHE A 153 9.49 23.16 -11.67
C PHE A 153 11.01 23.24 -11.46
N PRO A 154 11.79 23.27 -12.56
CA PRO A 154 13.24 23.48 -12.49
C PRO A 154 13.59 24.91 -12.03
#